data_AF-A0A1U9JT08-F1
#
_entry.id   AF-A0A1U9JT08-F1
#
_cell.length_a   1.000
_cell.length_b   1.000
_cell.length_c   1.000
_cell.angle_alpha   90.00
_cell.angle_beta   90.00
_cell.angle_gamma   90.00
#
_symmetry.space_group_name_H-M   'P 1'
#
loop_
_entity.id
_entity.type
_entity.pdbx_description
1 polymer ?
#
loop_
_entity_poly.entity_id
_entity_poly.type
_entity_poly.pdbx_seq_one_letter_code
_entity_poly.pdbx_strand_id
1 'polypeptide(L)'
;MNRQFSSYILLAGLVLQGCQTKSITEMSYPEQMKLAEVIKNKCVGYGLKVDSLQFRQCFEQEVRAEELGRLRRRQAWQNFSEQQDRLAVARESARQPSSCTSTVWGSTVRTNCW
;
A
#
# COMPACT_ATOMS: atom_id res chain seq x y z
N MET A 1 8.50 -12.52 36.31
CA MET A 1 8.56 -12.83 34.86
C MET A 1 7.50 -12.01 34.14
N ASN A 2 7.94 -11.29 33.09
CA ASN A 2 7.35 -10.12 32.45
C ASN A 2 5.93 -10.31 31.86
N ARG A 3 4.96 -9.50 32.29
CA ARG A 3 3.61 -9.35 31.70
C ARG A 3 3.36 -7.91 31.20
N GLN A 4 4.24 -7.35 30.36
CA GLN A 4 4.09 -5.97 29.86
C GLN A 4 4.21 -5.79 28.33
N PHE A 5 4.31 -6.86 27.55
CA PHE A 5 4.53 -6.74 26.10
C PHE A 5 3.26 -6.75 25.23
N SER A 6 2.06 -6.97 25.80
CA SER A 6 0.83 -7.09 24.98
C SER A 6 0.19 -5.77 24.55
N SER A 7 0.50 -4.64 25.20
CA SER A 7 -0.27 -3.39 24.98
C SER A 7 0.29 -2.48 23.88
N TYR A 8 1.46 -2.80 23.32
CA TYR A 8 2.11 -1.98 22.28
C TYR A 8 1.68 -2.35 20.85
N ILE A 9 1.06 -3.52 20.64
CA ILE A 9 0.68 -3.98 19.29
C ILE A 9 -0.58 -3.25 18.79
N LEU A 10 -1.47 -2.83 19.69
CA LEU A 10 -2.71 -2.12 19.32
C LEU A 10 -2.49 -0.65 18.90
N LEU A 11 -1.39 -0.01 19.30
CA LEU A 11 -1.08 1.37 18.90
C LEU A 11 -0.47 1.49 17.50
N ALA A 12 0.03 0.40 16.91
CA ALA A 12 0.64 0.43 15.58
C ALA A 12 -0.39 0.46 14.43
N GLY A 13 -1.67 0.16 14.69
CA GLY A 13 -2.73 0.14 13.68
C GLY A 13 -3.32 1.50 13.30
N LEU A 14 -3.14 2.52 14.14
CA LEU A 14 -3.76 3.85 13.95
C LEU A 14 -3.03 4.76 12.94
N VAL A 15 -1.82 4.40 12.52
CA VAL A 15 -1.04 5.19 11.52
C VAL A 15 -1.51 4.91 10.08
N LEU A 16 -2.41 3.94 9.86
CA LEU A 16 -2.97 3.64 8.54
C LEU A 16 -4.09 4.60 8.09
N GLN A 17 -4.59 5.49 8.97
CA GLN A 17 -5.70 6.40 8.62
C GLN A 17 -5.34 7.53 7.63
N GLY A 18 -4.08 7.61 7.16
CA GLY A 18 -3.66 8.53 6.08
C GLY A 18 -3.39 7.89 4.71
N CYS A 19 -3.51 6.57 4.55
CA CYS A 19 -3.02 5.84 3.36
C CYS A 19 -4.02 5.72 2.19
N GLN A 20 -5.16 6.40 2.22
CA GLN A 20 -6.05 6.44 1.06
C GLN A 20 -5.63 7.60 0.15
N THR A 21 -4.80 7.29 -0.85
CA THR A 21 -4.36 8.26 -1.86
C THR A 21 -5.59 8.79 -2.63
N LYS A 22 -6.23 9.86 -2.14
CA LYS A 22 -7.38 10.48 -2.80
C LYS A 22 -7.03 10.82 -4.24
N SER A 23 -7.93 10.50 -5.16
CA SER A 23 -7.81 11.00 -6.54
C SER A 23 -7.90 12.53 -6.57
N ILE A 24 -7.41 13.16 -7.64
CA ILE A 24 -7.55 14.62 -7.79
C ILE A 24 -9.03 15.02 -7.79
N THR A 25 -9.89 14.17 -8.36
CA THR A 25 -11.35 14.34 -8.37
C THR A 25 -12.01 14.17 -7.00
N GLU A 26 -11.40 13.44 -6.07
CA GLU A 26 -11.89 13.25 -4.69
C GLU A 26 -11.37 14.32 -3.73
N MET A 27 -10.45 15.19 -4.17
CA MET A 27 -9.95 16.29 -3.34
C MET A 27 -10.98 17.42 -3.28
N SER A 28 -11.16 17.98 -2.09
CA SER A 28 -11.91 19.21 -1.90
C SER A 28 -11.21 20.39 -2.61
N TYR A 29 -11.97 21.42 -2.97
CA TYR A 29 -11.42 22.64 -3.58
C TYR A 29 -10.17 23.22 -2.86
N PRO A 30 -10.14 23.36 -1.51
CA PRO A 30 -8.93 23.84 -0.83
C PRO A 30 -7.73 22.89 -0.94
N GLU A 31 -7.95 21.57 -1.00
CA GLU A 31 -6.86 20.60 -1.22
C GLU A 31 -6.31 20.70 -2.66
N GLN A 32 -7.18 20.92 -3.65
CA GLN A 32 -6.77 21.14 -5.04
C GLN A 32 -5.96 22.43 -5.19
N MET A 33 -6.35 23.52 -4.51
CA MET A 33 -5.60 24.78 -4.53
C MET A 33 -4.20 24.63 -3.92
N LYS A 34 -4.08 23.90 -2.81
CA LYS A 34 -2.77 23.57 -2.22
C LYS A 34 -1.91 22.75 -3.18
N LEU A 35 -2.50 21.77 -3.87
CA LEU A 35 -1.76 20.99 -4.86
C LEU A 35 -1.29 21.87 -6.02
N ALA A 36 -2.15 22.74 -6.52
CA ALA A 36 -1.81 23.68 -7.59
C ALA A 36 -0.67 24.63 -7.17
N GLU A 37 -0.68 25.11 -5.92
CA GLU A 37 0.40 25.94 -5.37
C GLU A 37 1.74 25.19 -5.32
N VAL A 38 1.73 23.93 -4.88
CA VAL A 38 2.93 23.08 -4.87
C VAL A 38 3.49 22.90 -6.28
N ILE A 39 2.62 22.59 -7.25
CA ILE A 39 3.03 22.41 -8.65
C ILE A 39 3.57 23.71 -9.24
N LYS A 40 2.89 24.84 -8.99
CA LYS A 40 3.34 26.18 -9.38
C LYS A 40 4.74 26.47 -8.83
N ASN A 41 4.97 26.25 -7.54
CA ASN A 41 6.26 26.50 -6.91
C ASN A 41 7.37 25.63 -7.51
N LYS A 42 7.04 24.40 -7.92
CA LYS A 42 7.96 23.50 -8.62
C LYS A 42 8.38 24.04 -9.98
N CYS A 43 7.43 24.48 -10.79
CA CYS A 43 7.70 25.08 -12.10
C CYS A 43 8.45 26.41 -11.99
N VAL A 44 8.13 27.24 -11.01
CA VAL A 44 8.90 28.46 -10.70
C VAL A 44 10.32 28.10 -10.23
N GLY A 45 10.48 27.02 -9.46
CA GLY A 45 11.78 26.49 -9.03
C GLY A 45 12.67 26.05 -10.20
N TYR A 46 12.10 25.65 -11.33
CA TYR A 46 12.84 25.42 -12.58
C TYR A 46 13.21 26.72 -13.33
N GLY A 47 12.90 27.89 -12.77
CA GLY A 47 13.18 29.20 -13.36
C GLY A 47 12.13 29.68 -14.36
N LEU A 48 10.96 29.04 -14.44
CA LEU A 48 9.92 29.40 -15.39
C LEU A 48 9.06 30.57 -14.87
N LYS A 49 8.83 31.56 -15.73
CA LYS A 49 7.95 32.70 -15.42
C LYS A 49 6.49 32.29 -15.48
N VAL A 50 5.69 32.74 -14.49
CA VAL A 50 4.30 32.30 -14.26
C VAL A 50 3.34 32.55 -15.44
N ASP A 51 3.69 33.39 -16.41
CA ASP A 51 2.87 33.64 -17.61
C ASP A 51 3.51 33.15 -18.92
N SER A 52 4.59 32.37 -18.84
CA SER A 52 5.25 31.82 -20.01
C SER A 52 4.51 30.58 -20.54
N LEU A 53 4.55 30.37 -21.86
CA LEU A 53 4.08 29.12 -22.47
C LEU A 53 4.77 27.89 -21.85
N GLN A 54 6.04 28.04 -21.49
CA GLN A 54 6.85 27.00 -20.85
C GLN A 54 6.33 26.68 -19.44
N PHE A 55 5.92 27.68 -18.67
CA PHE A 55 5.29 27.46 -17.37
C PHE A 55 3.99 26.68 -17.51
N ARG A 56 3.13 27.02 -18.48
CA ARG A 56 1.90 26.27 -18.72
C ARG A 56 2.17 24.81 -19.07
N GLN A 57 3.14 24.56 -19.94
CA GLN A 57 3.55 23.19 -20.28
C GLN A 57 4.10 22.43 -19.07
N CYS A 58 4.96 23.06 -18.26
CA CYS A 58 5.45 22.47 -17.02
C CYS A 58 4.31 22.14 -16.06
N PHE A 59 3.38 23.07 -15.88
CA PHE A 59 2.25 22.89 -14.99
C PHE A 59 1.38 21.70 -15.42
N GLU A 60 1.03 21.61 -16.70
CA GLU A 60 0.26 20.49 -17.26
C GLU A 60 1.01 19.15 -17.09
N GLN A 61 2.31 19.13 -17.33
CA GLN A 61 3.13 17.92 -17.16
C GLN A 61 3.18 17.46 -15.70
N GLU A 62 3.37 18.38 -14.76
CA GLU A 62 3.44 18.07 -13.33
C GLU A 62 2.08 17.64 -12.78
N VAL A 63 0.97 18.24 -13.23
CA VAL A 63 -0.39 17.75 -12.91
C VAL A 63 -0.56 16.31 -13.38
N ARG A 64 -0.21 16.02 -14.64
CA ARG A 64 -0.31 14.66 -15.19
C ARG A 64 0.61 13.67 -14.46
N ALA A 65 1.81 14.09 -14.10
CA ALA A 65 2.75 13.29 -13.35
C ALA A 65 2.19 12.94 -11.96
N GLU A 66 1.54 13.90 -11.29
CA GLU A 66 0.92 13.68 -9.99
C GLU A 66 -0.29 12.73 -10.08
N GLU A 67 -1.14 12.87 -11.11
CA GLU A 67 -2.23 11.92 -11.38
C GLU A 67 -1.72 10.50 -11.57
N LEU A 68 -0.71 10.33 -12.43
CA LEU A 68 -0.08 9.03 -12.69
C LEU A 68 0.60 8.48 -11.43
N GLY A 69 1.27 9.34 -10.65
CA GLY A 69 1.88 8.98 -9.39
C GLY A 69 0.86 8.43 -8.38
N ARG A 70 -0.32 9.07 -8.28
CA ARG A 70 -1.42 8.61 -7.41
C ARG A 70 -2.02 7.29 -7.89
N LEU A 71 -2.18 7.12 -9.20
CA LEU A 71 -2.66 5.86 -9.79
C LEU A 71 -1.68 4.71 -9.51
N ARG A 72 -0.38 4.92 -9.75
CA ARG A 72 0.66 3.92 -9.46
C ARG A 72 0.72 3.58 -7.97
N ARG A 73 0.63 4.56 -7.07
CA ARG A 73 0.56 4.31 -5.63
C ARG A 73 -0.66 3.44 -5.27
N ARG A 74 -1.84 3.73 -5.83
CA ARG A 74 -3.04 2.91 -5.62
C ARG A 74 -2.87 1.47 -6.11
N GLN A 75 -2.32 1.28 -7.31
CA GLN A 75 -2.03 -0.05 -7.84
C GLN A 75 -0.99 -0.81 -7.00
N ALA A 76 0.08 -0.12 -6.58
CA ALA A 76 1.11 -0.71 -5.72
C ALA A 76 0.51 -1.20 -4.39
N TRP A 77 -0.40 -0.42 -3.80
CA TRP A 77 -1.13 -0.83 -2.59
C TRP A 77 -2.03 -2.04 -2.82
N GLN A 78 -2.76 -2.08 -3.93
CA GLN A 78 -3.61 -3.24 -4.28
C GLN A 78 -2.78 -4.52 -4.43
N ASN A 79 -1.64 -4.44 -5.13
CA ASN A 79 -0.74 -5.58 -5.30
C ASN A 79 -0.10 -5.99 -3.96
N PHE A 80 0.25 -5.01 -3.12
CA PHE A 80 0.81 -5.28 -1.80
C PHE A 80 -0.20 -5.98 -0.88
N SER A 81 -1.46 -5.53 -0.86
CA SER A 81 -2.51 -6.20 -0.09
C SER A 81 -2.73 -7.63 -0.56
N GLU A 82 -2.74 -7.86 -1.88
CA GLU A 82 -2.92 -9.21 -2.42
C GLU A 82 -1.77 -10.15 -2.02
N GLN A 83 -0.52 -9.67 -2.04
CA GLN A 83 0.62 -10.44 -1.56
C GLN A 83 0.54 -10.74 -0.07
N GLN A 84 0.10 -9.78 0.73
CA GLN A 84 -0.07 -9.95 2.16
C GLN A 84 -1.16 -11.00 2.48
N ASP A 85 -2.27 -10.99 1.74
CA ASP A 85 -3.34 -11.97 1.87
C ASP A 85 -2.86 -13.38 1.50
N ARG A 86 -2.10 -13.52 0.41
CA ARG A 86 -1.49 -14.80 0.02
C ARG A 86 -0.54 -15.34 1.09
N LEU A 87 0.27 -14.49 1.71
CA LEU A 87 1.17 -14.88 2.80
C LEU A 87 0.39 -15.27 4.08
N ALA A 88 -0.71 -14.60 4.37
CA ALA A 88 -1.58 -14.94 5.49
C ALA A 88 -2.23 -16.32 5.29
N VAL A 89 -2.77 -16.58 4.09
CA VAL A 89 -3.36 -17.89 3.74
C VAL A 89 -2.29 -18.99 3.76
N ALA A 90 -1.09 -18.74 3.22
CA ALA A 90 0.00 -19.72 3.23
C ALA A 90 0.41 -20.10 4.67
N ARG A 91 0.49 -19.12 5.58
CA ARG A 91 0.79 -19.37 7.01
C ARG A 91 -0.31 -20.15 7.71
N GLU A 92 -1.57 -19.90 7.37
CA GLU A 92 -2.69 -20.66 7.93
C GLU A 92 -2.69 -22.10 7.41
N SER A 93 -2.43 -22.32 6.12
CA SER A 93 -2.31 -23.66 5.54
C SER A 93 -1.13 -24.46 6.12
N ALA A 94 -0.05 -23.80 6.52
CA ALA A 94 1.09 -24.44 7.18
C ALA A 94 0.79 -24.90 8.62
N ARG A 95 -0.35 -24.48 9.21
CA ARG A 95 -0.79 -24.91 10.56
C ARG A 95 -1.84 -26.02 10.51
N GLN A 96 -2.26 -26.44 9.32
CA GLN A 96 -3.24 -27.51 9.19
C GLN A 96 -2.55 -28.87 9.32
N PRO A 97 -3.07 -29.77 10.18
CA PRO A 97 -2.52 -31.12 10.29
C PRO A 97 -2.69 -31.84 8.95
N SER A 98 -1.59 -32.35 8.41
CA SER A 98 -1.58 -33.16 7.19
C SER A 98 -1.75 -34.64 7.55
N SER A 99 -2.54 -35.40 6.79
CA SER A 99 -2.68 -36.84 7.04
C SER A 99 -1.48 -37.60 6.47
N CYS A 100 -0.64 -38.11 7.35
CA CYS A 100 0.45 -39.01 7.00
C CYS A 100 -0.02 -40.46 7.03
N THR A 101 0.34 -41.20 5.99
CA THR A 101 0.13 -42.66 5.95
C THR A 101 1.48 -43.36 5.98
N SER A 102 1.68 -44.23 6.96
CA SER A 102 2.87 -45.08 7.07
C SER A 102 2.47 -46.55 6.93
N THR A 103 3.14 -47.27 6.04
CA THR A 103 2.87 -48.69 5.77
C THR A 103 4.05 -49.53 6.25
N VAL A 104 3.83 -50.42 7.22
CA VAL A 104 4.84 -51.35 7.73
C VAL A 104 4.23 -52.74 7.78
N TRP A 105 4.87 -53.70 7.10
CA TRP A 105 4.58 -55.13 7.17
C TRP A 105 3.10 -55.49 6.91
N GLY A 106 2.51 -54.90 5.86
CA GLY A 106 1.11 -55.15 5.46
C GLY A 106 0.05 -54.41 6.28
N SER A 107 0.46 -53.62 7.28
CA SER A 107 -0.43 -52.77 8.07
C SER A 107 -0.26 -51.29 7.71
N THR A 108 -1.37 -50.60 7.53
CA THR A 108 -1.42 -49.18 7.13
C THR A 108 -1.91 -48.35 8.30
N VAL A 109 -1.06 -47.47 8.83
CA VAL A 109 -1.42 -46.54 9.91
C VAL A 109 -1.55 -45.14 9.32
N ARG A 110 -2.72 -44.51 9.53
CA ARG A 110 -2.95 -43.10 9.23
C ARG A 110 -2.85 -42.27 10.51
N THR A 111 -2.00 -41.25 10.49
CA THR A 111 -1.82 -40.31 11.61
C THR A 111 -1.84 -38.87 11.09
N ASN A 112 -2.10 -37.91 11.98
CA ASN A 112 -1.99 -36.49 11.67
C ASN A 112 -0.56 -36.03 11.97
N CYS A 113 0.13 -35.51 10.95
CA CYS A 113 1.41 -34.83 11.06
C CYS A 113 1.19 -33.32 11.15
N TRP A 114 2.03 -32.66 11.92
CA TRP A 114 2.04 -31.22 12.13
C TRP A 114 3.38 -30.64 11.73
#